data_AF-A0A923Q2C1-F1
#
_entry.id   AF-A0A923Q2C1-F1
#
_cell.length_a   1.000
_cell.length_b   1.000
_cell.length_c   1.000
_cell.angle_alpha   90.00
_cell.angle_beta   90.00
_cell.angle_gamma   90.00
#
_symmetry.space_group_name_H-M   'P 1'
#
loop_
_entity.id
_entity.type
_entity.pdbx_description
1 polymer ?
#
loop_
_entity_poly.entity_id
_entity_poly.type
_entity_poly.pdbx_seq_one_letter_code
_entity_poly.pdbx_strand_id
1 'polypeptide(L)' 'SEAFTDIEADVRQSIARIQAETSIPLKDSVRGFIYDVSTGELREVA' A
#
# COMPACT_ATOMS: atom_id res chain seq x y z
N SER A 1 0.94 17.77 -3.52
CA SER A 1 0.90 17.55 -2.07
C SER A 1 0.41 16.13 -1.88
N GLU A 2 1.29 15.20 -1.51
CA GLU A 2 0.98 13.78 -1.28
C GLU A 2 0.46 13.55 0.15
N ALA A 3 -0.39 14.46 0.63
CA ALA A 3 -1.00 14.33 1.95
C ALA A 3 -2.26 13.49 1.83
N PHE A 4 -2.35 12.42 2.62
CA PHE A 4 -3.52 11.57 2.72
C PHE A 4 -4.30 11.89 4.00
N THR A 5 -5.61 11.64 3.96
CA THR A 5 -6.50 11.74 5.13
C THR A 5 -6.98 10.37 5.59
N ASP A 6 -6.86 9.35 4.74
CA ASP A 6 -7.20 7.96 5.02
C ASP A 6 -6.02 7.07 4.60
N ILE A 7 -5.39 6.45 5.59
CA ILE A 7 -4.19 5.64 5.41
C ILE A 7 -4.50 4.35 4.62
N GLU A 8 -5.66 3.71 4.85
CA GLU A 8 -6.00 2.48 4.12
C GLU A 8 -6.29 2.77 2.65
N ALA A 9 -7.06 3.83 2.39
CA ALA A 9 -7.37 4.23 1.02
C ALA A 9 -6.10 4.58 0.24
N ASP A 10 -5.15 5.27 0.87
CA ASP A 10 -3.87 5.64 0.26
C ASP A 10 -2.98 4.41 -0.04
N VAL A 11 -2.93 3.43 0.87
CA VAL A 11 -2.24 2.16 0.64
C VAL A 11 -2.87 1.40 -0.53
N ARG A 12 -4.21 1.28 -0.59
CA ARG A 12 -4.91 0.62 -1.71
C ARG A 12 -4.62 1.33 -3.04
N GLN A 13 -4.65 2.66 -3.07
CA GLN A 13 -4.32 3.44 -4.25
C GLN A 13 -2.86 3.20 -4.70
N SER A 14 -1.93 3.13 -3.75
CA SER A 14 -0.53 2.85 -4.03
C SER A 14 -0.31 1.45 -4.60
N ILE A 15 -0.97 0.41 -4.06
CA ILE A 15 -0.97 -0.94 -4.62
C ILE A 15 -1.50 -0.92 -6.07
N ALA A 16 -2.63 -0.24 -6.31
CA ALA A 16 -3.22 -0.15 -7.65
C ALA A 16 -2.29 0.55 -8.65
N ARG A 17 -1.56 1.59 -8.23
CA ARG A 17 -0.54 2.24 -9.06
C ARG A 17 0.58 1.27 -9.45
N ILE A 18 1.11 0.52 -8.47
CA ILE A 18 2.14 -0.49 -8.73
C ILE A 18 1.61 -1.55 -9.71
N GLN A 19 0.37 -2.03 -9.52
CA GLN A 19 -0.26 -3.01 -10.40
C GLN A 19 -0.40 -2.51 -11.85
N ALA A 20 -0.82 -1.25 -12.02
CA ALA A 20 -1.02 -0.62 -13.32
C ALA A 20 0.29 -0.27 -14.05
N GLU A 21 1.41 -0.16 -13.34
CA GLU A 21 2.69 0.29 -13.91
C GLU A 21 3.27 -0.76 -14.87
N THR A 22 3.31 -0.44 -16.17
CA THR A 22 3.75 -1.37 -17.23
C THR A 22 5.23 -1.73 -17.19
N SER A 23 6.07 -0.88 -16.59
CA SER A 23 7.51 -1.12 -16.48
C SER A 23 7.90 -2.13 -15.39
N ILE A 24 6.98 -2.47 -14.47
CA ILE A 24 7.19 -3.50 -13.45
C ILE A 24 6.70 -4.85 -14.00
N PRO A 25 7.57 -5.83 -14.28
CA PRO A 25 7.18 -7.06 -14.96
C PRO A 25 6.57 -8.13 -14.05
N LEU A 26 6.86 -8.11 -12.74
CA LEU A 26 6.45 -9.12 -11.77
C LEU A 26 5.70 -8.46 -10.62
N LYS A 27 4.43 -8.81 -10.41
CA LYS A 27 3.55 -8.11 -9.46
C LYS A 27 2.71 -9.02 -8.55
N ASP A 28 2.86 -10.33 -8.70
CA ASP A 28 1.98 -11.33 -8.06
C ASP A 28 2.08 -11.34 -6.53
N SER A 29 3.15 -10.73 -5.98
CA SER A 29 3.42 -10.64 -4.54
C SER A 29 3.30 -9.23 -3.96
N VAL A 30 2.72 -8.27 -4.70
CA VAL A 30 2.49 -6.92 -4.19
C VAL A 30 1.44 -6.97 -3.08
N ARG A 31 1.83 -6.52 -1.89
CA ARG A 31 1.00 -6.44 -0.67
C ARG A 31 1.22 -5.10 -0.01
N GLY A 32 0.19 -4.57 0.66
CA GLY A 32 0.29 -3.34 1.43
C GLY A 32 0.03 -3.55 2.91
N PHE A 33 0.74 -2.81 3.75
CA PHE A 33 0.64 -2.92 5.19
C PHE A 33 0.63 -1.53 5.83
N ILE A 34 -0.04 -1.44 6.97
CA ILE A 34 0.02 -0.29 7.86
C ILE A 34 0.79 -0.73 9.11
N TYR A 35 1.84 0.01 9.42
CA TYR A 35 2.60 -0.16 10.66
C TYR A 35 1.95 0.63 11.78
N ASP A 36 1.55 -0.06 12.86
CA ASP A 36 1.11 0.59 14.09
C ASP A 36 2.34 0.98 14.93
N VAL A 37 2.57 2.28 15.08
CA VAL A 37 3.74 2.82 15.80
C VAL A 37 3.70 2.58 17.31
N SER A 38 2.53 2.26 17.86
CA SER A 38 2.35 2.04 19.30
C SER A 38 2.59 0.58 19.70
N THR A 39 2.22 -0.36 18.82
CA THR A 39 2.33 -1.80 19.09
C THR A 39 3.47 -2.48 18.32
N GLY A 40 3.92 -1.89 17.21
CA GLY A 40 4.89 -2.50 16.30
C GLY A 40 4.31 -3.51 15.32
N GLU A 41 2.97 -3.66 15.27
CA GLU A 41 2.30 -4.62 14.41
C GLU A 41 2.20 -4.12 12.95
N LEU A 42 2.23 -5.08 12.01
CA LEU A 42 1.91 -4.83 10.60
C LEU A 42 0.53 -5.39 10.30
N ARG A 43 -0.40 -4.51 9.97
CA ARG A 43 -1.73 -4.89 9.51
C ARG A 43 -1.79 -4.83 8.00
N GLU A 44 -2.09 -5.96 7.38
CA GLU A 44 -2.31 -6.03 5.93
C GLU A 44 -3.58 -5.28 5.52
N VAL A 45 -3.50 -4.58 4.39
CA VAL A 45 -4.62 -3.87 3.77
C VAL A 45 -5.14 -4.72 2.60
N ALA A 46 -6.39 -5.15 2.71
CA ALA A 46 -7.12 -5.88 1.65
C ALA A 46 -7.64 -4.95 0.56
#